data_AF-A0A969D8H4-F1
#
_entry.id   AF-A0A969D8H4-F1
#
_cell.length_a   1.000
_cell.length_b   1.000
_cell.length_c   1.000
_cell.angle_alpha   90.00
_cell.angle_beta   90.00
_cell.angle_gamma   90.00
#
_symmetry.space_group_name_H-M   'P 1'
#
loop_
_entity.id
_entity.type
_entity.pdbx_description
1 polymer ?
#
loop_
_entity_poly.entity_id
_entity_poly.type
_entity_poly.pdbx_seq_one_letter_code
_entity_poly.pdbx_strand_id
1 'polypeptide(L)' 'MTIAMGRAQAGRGWFDVLDDWLKRDRFVFIGWSGLLLFPCAYLAVGGWLTGTT' A
#
# COMPACT_ATOMS: atom_id res chain seq x y z
N MET A 1 1.41 -31.39 22.50
CA MET A 1 2.41 -31.59 21.43
C MET A 1 2.35 -30.37 20.54
N THR A 2 3.04 -29.30 20.91
CA THR A 2 3.02 -28.00 20.23
C THR A 2 4.19 -27.95 19.26
N ILE A 3 3.90 -28.08 17.97
CA ILE A 3 4.89 -27.82 16.92
C ILE A 3 5.05 -26.31 16.85
N ALA A 4 6.09 -25.79 17.49
CA ALA A 4 6.60 -24.47 17.22
C ALA A 4 7.18 -24.48 15.80
N MET A 5 6.34 -24.30 14.78
CA MET A 5 6.82 -23.82 13.49
C MET A 5 7.27 -22.38 13.71
N GLY A 6 8.52 -22.21 14.16
CA GLY A 6 9.25 -20.98 13.95
C GLY A 6 9.10 -20.67 12.47
N ARG A 7 8.47 -19.53 12.15
CA ARG A 7 8.29 -19.07 10.79
C ARG A 7 9.60 -19.28 10.06
N ALA A 8 9.60 -20.15 9.05
CA ALA A 8 10.71 -20.27 8.14
C ALA A 8 10.97 -18.84 7.66
N GLN A 9 12.10 -18.27 8.10
CA GLN A 9 12.57 -16.98 7.66
C GLN A 9 13.01 -17.16 6.20
N ALA A 10 12.03 -17.30 5.30
CA ALA A 10 12.24 -17.01 3.89
C ALA A 10 12.82 -15.59 3.88
N GLY A 11 14.07 -15.47 3.44
CA GLY A 11 14.87 -14.26 3.60
C GLY A 11 14.06 -13.03 3.17
N ARG A 12 14.07 -11.99 4.01
CA ARG A 12 13.29 -10.74 3.85
C ARG A 12 13.38 -10.29 2.39
N GLY A 13 12.32 -10.57 1.65
CA GLY A 13 12.29 -10.34 0.22
C GLY A 13 12.16 -8.86 -0.05
N TRP A 14 12.48 -8.43 -1.27
CA TRP A 14 12.16 -7.07 -1.72
C TRP A 14 10.64 -6.76 -1.57
N PHE A 15 9.80 -7.81 -1.66
CA PHE A 15 8.37 -7.72 -1.43
C PHE A 15 8.01 -7.38 0.02
N ASP A 16 8.69 -7.96 1.02
CA ASP A 16 8.47 -7.63 2.44
C ASP A 16 8.90 -6.19 2.74
N VAL A 17 9.99 -5.73 2.11
CA VAL A 17 10.45 -4.33 2.22
C VAL A 17 9.43 -3.37 1.62
N LEU A 18 8.84 -3.74 0.48
CA LEU A 18 7.79 -2.95 -0.16
C LEU A 18 6.50 -2.92 0.68
N ASP A 19 6.09 -4.06 1.23
CA ASP A 19 4.91 -4.18 2.10
C ASP A 19 5.06 -3.32 3.37
N ASP A 20 6.21 -3.40 4.04
CA ASP A 20 6.55 -2.58 5.21
C ASP A 20 6.54 -1.08 4.87
N TRP A 21 7.08 -0.70 3.72
CA TRP A 21 7.10 0.70 3.29
C TRP A 21 5.69 1.23 3.00
N LEU A 22 4.86 0.41 2.36
CA LEU A 22 3.51 0.77 1.94
C LEU A 22 2.56 0.92 3.14
N LYS A 23 2.75 0.10 4.18
CA LYS A 23 1.97 0.12 5.43
C LYS A 23 2.56 1.04 6.50
N ARG A 24 3.64 1.76 6.20
CA ARG A 24 4.29 2.63 7.16
C ARG A 24 3.33 3.72 7.64
N ASP A 25 3.29 3.94 8.95
CA ASP A 25 2.52 5.01 9.56
C ASP A 25 3.11 6.36 9.14
N ARG A 26 2.41 7.05 8.25
CA ARG A 26 2.75 8.37 7.72
C ARG A 26 1.48 9.22 7.70
N PHE A 27 1.64 10.53 7.58
CA PHE A 27 0.52 11.48 7.62
C PHE A 27 -0.65 11.10 6.69
N VAL A 28 -0.36 10.52 5.52
CA VAL A 28 -1.37 9.93 4.64
C VAL A 28 -1.04 8.46 4.42
N PHE A 29 -1.77 7.56 5.05
CA PHE A 29 -1.60 6.12 4.85
C PHE A 29 -1.82 5.73 3.37
N ILE A 30 -0.93 4.90 2.82
CA ILE A 30 -1.08 4.36 1.45
C ILE A 30 -1.72 2.98 1.53
N GLY A 31 -0.99 1.99 2.07
CA GLY A 31 -1.37 0.58 1.98
C GLY A 31 -1.52 0.08 0.54
N TRP A 32 -1.84 -1.21 0.36
CA TRP A 32 -2.06 -1.77 -0.98
C TRP A 32 -3.27 -1.16 -1.70
N SER A 33 -4.27 -0.72 -0.94
CA SER A 33 -5.43 0.00 -1.48
C SER A 33 -5.06 1.38 -2.02
N GLY A 34 -4.09 2.08 -1.41
CA GLY A 34 -3.68 3.43 -1.81
C GLY A 34 -3.10 3.47 -3.22
N LEU A 35 -2.43 2.41 -3.65
CA LEU A 35 -1.86 2.28 -4.99
C LEU A 35 -2.90 2.47 -6.10
N LEU A 36 -4.13 2.02 -5.87
CA LEU A 36 -5.25 2.22 -6.79
C LEU A 36 -6.07 3.48 -6.44
N LEU A 37 -6.27 3.73 -5.14
CA LEU A 37 -7.10 4.84 -4.67
C LEU A 37 -6.55 6.21 -5.08
N PHE A 38 -5.25 6.46 -4.91
CA PHE A 38 -4.66 7.77 -5.23
C PHE A 38 -4.76 8.15 -6.70
N PRO A 39 -4.38 7.31 -7.68
CA PRO A 39 -4.50 7.69 -9.09
C PRO A 39 -5.96 7.83 -9.52
N CYS A 40 -6.86 6.94 -9.09
CA CYS A 40 -8.28 7.04 -9.44
C CYS A 40 -8.93 8.30 -8.85
N ALA A 41 -8.71 8.58 -7.56
CA ALA A 41 -9.26 9.76 -6.93
C ALA A 41 -8.71 11.05 -7.53
N TYR A 42 -7.40 11.10 -7.80
CA TYR A 42 -6.76 12.25 -8.42
C TYR A 42 -7.32 12.54 -9.82
N LEU A 43 -7.45 11.52 -10.66
CA LEU A 43 -7.99 11.68 -12.02
C LEU A 43 -9.49 12.02 -12.01
N ALA A 44 -10.29 11.42 -11.11
CA ALA A 44 -11.71 11.72 -11.01
C ALA A 44 -11.94 13.19 -10.58
N VAL A 45 -11.24 13.65 -9.55
CA VAL A 45 -11.35 15.03 -9.07
C VAL A 45 -10.79 16.01 -10.11
N GLY A 46 -9.63 15.70 -10.69
CA GLY A 46 -9.02 16.53 -11.74
C GLY A 46 -9.91 16.64 -12.97
N GLY A 47 -10.51 15.53 -13.42
CA GLY A 47 -11.45 15.51 -14.54
C GLY A 47 -12.70 16.34 -14.28
N TRP A 48 -13.25 16.30 -13.06
CA TRP A 48 -14.37 17.14 -12.68
C TRP A 48 -13.99 18.62 -12.70
N LEU A 49 -12.91 19.01 -12.02
CA LEU A 49 -12.44 20.40 -11.97
C LEU A 49 -12.13 20.95 -13.37
N THR A 50 -11.53 20.13 -14.25
CA THR A 50 -11.24 20.49 -15.64
C THR A 50 -12.50 20.60 -16.48
N GLY A 51 -13.51 19.76 -16.23
CA GLY A 51 -14.78 19.82 -16.96
C GLY A 51 -15.69 20.98 -16.53
N THR A 52 -15.55 21.47 -15.31
CA THR A 52 -16.35 22.57 -14.77
C THR A 52 -15.69 23.95 -14.88
N THR A 53 -14.41 24.02 -15.24
CA THR A 53 -13.66 25.29 -15.45
C THR A 53 -13.58 25.59 -16.94
#